data_AF-A0A6L5XTE1-F1
#
_entry.id   AF-A0A6L5XTE1-F1
#
_cell.length_a   1.000
_cell.length_b   1.000
_cell.length_c   1.000
_cell.angle_alpha   90.00
_cell.angle_beta   90.00
_cell.angle_gamma   90.00
#
_symmetry.space_group_name_H-M   'P 1'
#
loop_
_entity.id
_entity.type
_entity.pdbx_description
1 polymer ?
#
loop_
_entity_poly.entity_id
_entity_poly.type
_entity_poly.pdbx_seq_one_letter_code
_entity_poly.pdbx_strand_id
1 'polypeptide(L)'
;MAKKIPTLSPDIISNTCSDISRIVEAKHLGQKGTDHEASSEGALLIGRRLEQEIAGYPISNLNGLLSPIACHLKQHFSPSLGPTYLKRCIKLARTVPEDMSFRPELDLEHYQSLARIADKDLRLDLMNVAADNRWSASRIDRHARYRSPQDVLDAWERRALESNQEVRRFARAYTDACGIISLDELIELYNSCAPNPVSRFEINETIWQIRNESGQIDNPCVISRDGKLYLIAPELDDAVDEAPYYYDDYGYSYRKYERRSEYTGEMRALRERRVGIRVAAIFAGHERLPIKRLSYDEVICGHIKCSRSVERLKQYVLRDPEIKASDLHAREDEFDFIMTKLLRSVGLNGMPTAQQITEDAAFLLIVVRPEFYERKKTAEVSKLLSIIYENAPLWEFNGRSHTELKSEGVVEPPMSALHRKVQSKQVA
;
A
#
# COMPACT_ATOMS: atom_id res chain seq x y z
N MET A 1 8.05 -49.69 0.85
CA MET A 1 9.16 -50.47 0.24
C MET A 1 10.05 -49.53 -0.53
N ALA A 2 11.34 -49.42 -0.20
CA ALA A 2 12.27 -48.58 -0.96
C ALA A 2 12.45 -49.17 -2.36
N LYS A 3 12.18 -48.40 -3.42
CA LYS A 3 12.46 -48.83 -4.80
C LYS A 3 13.95 -49.21 -4.91
N LYS A 4 14.25 -50.41 -5.42
CA LYS A 4 15.63 -50.82 -5.75
C LYS A 4 16.23 -49.77 -6.69
N ILE A 5 17.45 -49.34 -6.40
CA ILE A 5 18.21 -48.39 -7.21
C ILE A 5 18.38 -49.01 -8.62
N PRO A 6 18.05 -48.30 -9.70
CA PRO A 6 18.24 -48.83 -11.04
C PRO A 6 19.75 -48.89 -11.32
N THR A 7 20.24 -50.07 -11.68
CA THR A 7 21.53 -50.19 -12.34
C THR A 7 21.36 -49.63 -13.74
N LEU A 8 21.72 -48.37 -13.95
CA LEU A 8 21.59 -47.72 -15.25
C LEU A 8 22.62 -48.29 -16.22
N SER A 9 22.22 -48.53 -17.47
CA SER A 9 23.12 -49.08 -18.48
C SER A 9 24.22 -48.07 -18.83
N PRO A 10 25.40 -48.54 -19.29
CA PRO A 10 26.48 -47.66 -19.75
C PRO A 10 26.03 -46.66 -20.83
N ASP A 11 25.11 -47.07 -21.72
CA ASP A 11 24.59 -46.23 -22.80
C ASP A 11 23.78 -45.04 -22.26
N ILE A 12 22.96 -45.24 -21.23
CA ILE A 12 22.19 -44.17 -20.59
C ILE A 12 23.13 -43.15 -19.95
N ILE A 13 24.19 -43.63 -19.27
CA ILE A 13 25.20 -42.77 -18.66
C ILE A 13 25.92 -41.94 -19.74
N SER A 14 26.32 -42.58 -20.84
CA SER A 14 27.00 -41.91 -21.96
C SER A 14 26.13 -40.83 -22.60
N ASN A 15 24.87 -41.15 -22.91
CA ASN A 15 23.91 -40.20 -23.48
C ASN A 15 23.66 -39.02 -22.53
N THR A 16 23.45 -39.30 -21.24
CA THR A 16 23.23 -38.27 -20.21
C THR A 16 24.46 -37.37 -20.07
N CYS A 17 25.67 -37.92 -20.09
CA CYS A 17 26.91 -37.13 -20.10
C CYS A 17 26.97 -36.22 -21.34
N SER A 18 26.69 -36.74 -22.53
CA SER A 18 26.71 -35.95 -23.77
C SER A 18 25.73 -34.78 -23.72
N ASP A 19 24.49 -35.02 -23.28
CA ASP A 19 23.48 -33.97 -23.19
C ASP A 19 23.84 -32.90 -22.14
N ILE A 20 24.33 -33.32 -20.96
CA ILE A 20 24.75 -32.38 -19.91
C ILE A 20 25.98 -31.58 -20.36
N SER A 21 26.94 -32.20 -21.05
CA SER A 21 28.11 -31.51 -21.60
C SER A 21 27.70 -30.40 -22.58
N ARG A 22 26.72 -30.66 -23.47
CA ARG A 22 26.19 -29.62 -24.37
C ARG A 22 25.55 -28.46 -23.59
N ILE A 23 24.85 -28.73 -22.49
CA ILE A 23 24.27 -27.68 -21.63
C ILE A 23 25.39 -26.87 -20.96
N VAL A 24 26.42 -27.53 -20.43
CA VAL A 24 27.58 -26.90 -19.78
C VAL A 24 28.32 -25.98 -20.76
N GLU A 25 28.53 -26.43 -21.99
CA GLU A 25 29.14 -25.62 -23.06
C GLU A 25 28.26 -24.43 -23.42
N ALA A 26 26.98 -24.66 -23.74
CA ALA A 26 26.05 -23.63 -24.19
C ALA A 26 25.81 -22.52 -23.14
N LYS A 27 25.84 -22.87 -21.84
CA LYS A 27 25.66 -21.93 -20.73
C LYS A 27 26.97 -21.51 -20.07
N HIS A 28 28.12 -21.92 -20.63
CA HIS A 28 29.45 -21.58 -20.15
C HIS A 28 29.65 -21.89 -18.65
N LEU A 29 29.09 -23.00 -18.17
CA LEU A 29 29.04 -23.32 -16.74
C LEU A 29 30.43 -23.68 -16.21
N GLY A 30 30.73 -23.20 -15.00
CA GLY A 30 32.01 -23.49 -14.33
C GLY A 30 33.19 -22.64 -14.79
N GLN A 31 32.97 -21.69 -15.71
CA GLN A 31 33.93 -20.67 -16.10
C GLN A 31 33.90 -19.45 -15.15
N LYS A 32 35.00 -18.70 -15.10
CA LYS A 32 35.10 -17.50 -14.25
C LYS A 32 34.39 -16.35 -14.97
N GLY A 33 33.41 -15.72 -14.32
CA GLY A 33 32.64 -14.62 -14.90
C GLY A 33 31.37 -15.04 -15.66
N THR A 34 30.95 -16.30 -15.57
CA THR A 34 29.63 -16.73 -16.04
C THR A 34 28.55 -15.92 -15.35
N ASP A 35 27.63 -15.38 -16.14
CA ASP A 35 26.49 -14.63 -15.63
C ASP A 35 25.59 -15.50 -14.73
N HIS A 36 25.00 -14.90 -13.71
CA HIS A 36 24.18 -15.61 -12.72
C HIS A 36 22.95 -16.25 -13.36
N GLU A 37 22.34 -15.57 -14.34
CA GLU A 37 21.18 -16.08 -15.07
C GLU A 37 21.54 -17.31 -15.89
N ALA A 38 22.59 -17.23 -16.72
CA ALA A 38 23.08 -18.37 -17.49
C ALA A 38 23.44 -19.57 -16.59
N SER A 39 24.04 -19.30 -15.43
CA SER A 39 24.39 -20.31 -14.44
C SER A 39 23.17 -21.01 -13.84
N SER A 40 22.15 -20.24 -13.47
CA SER A 40 20.95 -20.74 -12.80
C SER A 40 20.04 -21.49 -13.77
N GLU A 41 19.87 -20.99 -14.99
CA GLU A 41 19.13 -21.66 -16.05
C GLU A 41 19.83 -22.96 -16.47
N GLY A 42 21.16 -22.93 -16.61
CA GLY A 42 21.96 -24.13 -16.88
C GLY A 42 21.81 -25.19 -15.79
N ALA A 43 21.82 -24.79 -14.51
CA ALA A 43 21.57 -25.71 -13.40
C ALA A 43 20.17 -26.35 -13.47
N LEU A 44 19.14 -25.60 -13.85
CA LEU A 44 17.79 -26.12 -14.04
C LEU A 44 17.74 -27.13 -15.20
N LEU A 45 18.32 -26.80 -16.36
CA LEU A 45 18.36 -27.67 -17.54
C LEU A 45 19.07 -29.00 -17.26
N ILE A 46 20.23 -28.95 -16.58
CA ILE A 46 20.94 -30.15 -16.13
C ILE A 46 20.06 -30.98 -15.20
N GLY A 47 19.40 -30.34 -14.24
CA GLY A 47 18.50 -31.02 -13.31
C GLY A 47 17.33 -31.72 -14.02
N ARG A 48 16.67 -31.03 -14.96
CA ARG A 48 15.56 -31.59 -15.76
C ARG A 48 16.02 -32.76 -16.61
N ARG A 49 17.19 -32.66 -17.24
CA ARG A 49 17.76 -33.77 -18.01
C ARG A 49 18.05 -34.98 -17.14
N LEU A 50 18.60 -34.77 -15.93
CA LEU A 50 18.82 -35.85 -14.97
C LEU A 50 17.51 -36.49 -14.53
N GLU A 51 16.48 -35.68 -14.23
CA GLU A 51 15.16 -36.17 -13.79
C GLU A 51 14.48 -37.11 -14.79
N GLN A 52 14.73 -36.97 -16.10
CA GLN A 52 14.22 -37.92 -17.10
C GLN A 52 14.63 -39.37 -16.83
N GLU A 53 15.79 -39.59 -16.19
CA GLU A 53 16.31 -40.94 -15.89
C GLU A 53 16.04 -41.39 -14.45
N ILE A 54 15.84 -40.44 -13.52
CA ILE A 54 15.83 -40.70 -12.05
C ILE A 54 14.53 -40.28 -11.36
N ALA A 55 13.49 -39.93 -12.11
CA ALA A 55 12.20 -39.52 -11.57
C ALA A 55 11.70 -40.50 -10.49
N GLY A 56 11.39 -39.97 -9.30
CA GLY A 56 10.84 -40.76 -8.19
C GLY A 56 11.86 -41.53 -7.35
N TYR A 57 13.17 -41.36 -7.56
CA TYR A 57 14.21 -41.91 -6.69
C TYR A 57 14.74 -40.87 -5.67
N PRO A 58 15.03 -41.25 -4.40
CA PRO A 58 15.61 -40.34 -3.42
C PRO A 58 17.02 -39.89 -3.82
N ILE A 59 17.32 -38.58 -3.70
CA ILE A 59 18.62 -38.00 -4.10
C ILE A 59 19.81 -38.64 -3.37
N SER A 60 19.60 -39.09 -2.13
CA SER A 60 20.61 -39.82 -1.33
C SER A 60 21.10 -41.09 -2.01
N ASN A 61 20.26 -41.70 -2.86
CA ASN A 61 20.50 -43.00 -3.48
C ASN A 61 21.06 -42.89 -4.90
N LEU A 62 21.29 -41.68 -5.40
CA LEU A 62 21.70 -41.43 -6.79
C LEU A 62 23.21 -41.37 -7.02
N ASN A 63 24.03 -41.65 -6.00
CA ASN A 63 25.49 -41.56 -6.12
C ASN A 63 26.05 -42.41 -7.27
N GLY A 64 25.42 -43.56 -7.57
CA GLY A 64 25.83 -44.44 -8.67
C GLY A 64 25.73 -43.80 -10.05
N LEU A 65 24.70 -42.97 -10.30
CA LEU A 65 24.55 -42.22 -11.54
C LEU A 65 25.38 -40.93 -11.54
N LEU A 66 25.37 -40.23 -10.40
CA LEU A 66 25.99 -38.90 -10.30
C LEU A 66 27.52 -38.96 -10.30
N SER A 67 28.13 -40.05 -9.83
CA SER A 67 29.59 -40.17 -9.74
C SER A 67 30.26 -40.24 -11.12
N PRO A 68 29.84 -41.12 -12.06
CA PRO A 68 30.40 -41.14 -13.41
C PRO A 68 30.23 -39.80 -14.15
N ILE A 69 29.02 -39.21 -14.10
CA ILE A 69 28.72 -37.92 -14.73
C ILE A 69 29.60 -36.82 -14.13
N ALA A 70 29.66 -36.71 -12.80
CA ALA A 70 30.49 -35.70 -12.15
C ALA A 70 31.98 -35.88 -12.41
N CYS A 71 32.47 -37.13 -12.54
CA CYS A 71 33.86 -37.40 -12.89
C CYS A 71 34.18 -36.85 -14.28
N HIS A 72 33.31 -37.13 -15.26
CA HIS A 72 33.42 -36.58 -16.61
C HIS A 72 33.40 -35.04 -16.60
N LEU A 73 32.44 -34.42 -15.93
CA LEU A 73 32.33 -32.96 -15.92
C LEU A 73 33.52 -32.26 -15.26
N LYS A 74 34.09 -32.86 -14.20
CA LYS A 74 35.29 -32.35 -13.54
C LYS A 74 36.53 -32.43 -14.43
N GLN A 75 36.65 -33.49 -15.23
CA GLN A 75 37.79 -33.71 -16.11
C GLN A 75 37.77 -32.78 -17.32
N HIS A 76 36.59 -32.52 -17.89
CA HIS A 76 36.47 -31.80 -19.16
C HIS A 76 36.10 -30.32 -19.02
N PHE A 77 35.48 -29.91 -17.90
CA PHE A 77 34.97 -28.53 -17.76
C PHE A 77 35.49 -27.82 -16.51
N SER A 78 35.04 -28.21 -15.32
CA SER A 78 35.37 -27.46 -14.10
C SER A 78 35.29 -28.34 -12.85
N PRO A 79 36.26 -28.23 -11.91
CA PRO A 79 36.21 -28.94 -10.63
C PRO A 79 34.95 -28.66 -9.82
N SER A 80 34.30 -27.51 -10.06
CA SER A 80 33.08 -27.09 -9.36
C SER A 80 31.83 -27.92 -9.73
N LEU A 81 31.80 -28.55 -10.91
CA LEU A 81 30.67 -29.33 -11.43
C LEU A 81 30.64 -30.76 -10.88
N GLY A 82 30.78 -30.89 -9.56
CA GLY A 82 30.85 -32.17 -8.86
C GLY A 82 29.48 -32.78 -8.48
N PRO A 83 29.48 -33.93 -7.77
CA PRO A 83 28.24 -34.61 -7.36
C PRO A 83 27.32 -33.72 -6.52
N THR A 84 27.87 -32.84 -5.68
CA THR A 84 27.10 -31.88 -4.88
C THR A 84 26.35 -30.88 -5.76
N TYR A 85 26.99 -30.38 -6.82
CA TYR A 85 26.36 -29.49 -7.79
C TYR A 85 25.22 -30.19 -8.54
N LEU A 86 25.44 -31.42 -9.01
CA LEU A 86 24.38 -32.20 -9.69
C LEU A 86 23.19 -32.49 -8.76
N LYS A 87 23.44 -32.80 -7.48
CA LYS A 87 22.38 -32.93 -6.47
C LYS A 87 21.59 -31.64 -6.30
N ARG A 88 22.25 -30.48 -6.33
CA ARG A 88 21.58 -29.16 -6.30
C ARG A 88 20.74 -28.93 -7.55
N CYS A 89 21.25 -29.28 -8.74
CA CYS A 89 20.50 -29.19 -10.00
C CYS A 89 19.22 -30.04 -9.97
N ILE A 90 19.31 -31.27 -9.48
CA ILE A 90 18.14 -32.16 -9.30
C ILE A 90 17.14 -31.56 -8.31
N LYS A 91 17.61 -31.05 -7.15
CA LYS A 91 16.72 -30.39 -6.19
C LYS A 91 15.98 -29.22 -6.84
N LEU A 92 16.68 -28.39 -7.60
CA LEU A 92 16.08 -27.26 -8.31
C LEU A 92 15.03 -27.74 -9.31
N ALA A 93 15.35 -28.70 -10.17
CA ALA A 93 14.42 -29.23 -11.17
C ALA A 93 13.16 -29.86 -10.56
N ARG A 94 13.28 -30.54 -9.43
CA ARG A 94 12.11 -31.09 -8.70
C ARG A 94 11.23 -30.04 -8.04
N THR A 95 11.79 -28.85 -7.78
CA THR A 95 11.10 -27.78 -7.05
C THR A 95 10.45 -26.79 -7.99
N VAL A 96 11.11 -26.45 -9.11
CA VAL A 96 10.60 -25.53 -10.13
C VAL A 96 9.50 -26.22 -10.95
N PRO A 97 8.25 -25.76 -10.91
CA PRO A 97 7.18 -26.34 -11.71
C PRO A 97 7.46 -26.25 -13.22
N GLU A 98 7.13 -27.29 -13.97
CA GLU A 98 7.37 -27.35 -15.42
C GLU A 98 6.52 -26.35 -16.20
N ASP A 99 5.39 -25.94 -15.64
CA ASP A 99 4.39 -25.06 -16.23
C ASP A 99 4.57 -23.57 -15.91
N MET A 100 5.69 -23.20 -15.29
CA MET A 100 6.05 -21.80 -15.03
C MET A 100 7.38 -21.41 -15.70
N SER A 101 7.46 -20.13 -16.07
CA SER A 101 8.70 -19.50 -16.51
C SER A 101 9.71 -19.48 -15.37
N PHE A 102 10.93 -19.95 -15.65
CA PHE A 102 12.02 -19.86 -14.69
C PHE A 102 12.49 -18.40 -14.57
N ARG A 103 12.56 -17.91 -13.33
CA ARG A 103 13.10 -16.61 -12.94
C ARG A 103 14.52 -16.80 -12.36
N PRO A 104 15.58 -16.40 -13.06
CA PRO A 104 16.97 -16.56 -12.61
C PRO A 104 17.35 -15.69 -11.40
N GLU A 105 16.54 -14.68 -11.08
CA GLU A 105 16.71 -13.81 -9.93
C GLU A 105 16.40 -14.53 -8.61
N LEU A 106 15.70 -15.66 -8.68
CA LEU A 106 15.27 -16.46 -7.54
C LEU A 106 16.20 -17.66 -7.32
N ASP A 107 16.57 -17.89 -6.06
CA ASP A 107 17.35 -19.07 -5.67
C ASP A 107 16.48 -20.29 -5.32
N LEU A 108 17.12 -21.38 -4.91
CA LEU A 108 16.44 -22.62 -4.55
C LEU A 108 15.47 -22.46 -3.36
N GLU A 109 15.77 -21.60 -2.39
CA GLU A 109 14.89 -21.40 -1.23
C GLU A 109 13.59 -20.72 -1.65
N HIS A 110 13.66 -19.74 -2.55
CA HIS A 110 12.46 -19.10 -3.12
C HIS A 110 11.55 -20.12 -3.80
N TYR A 111 12.12 -20.98 -4.66
CA TYR A 111 11.33 -22.03 -5.31
C TYR A 111 10.77 -23.04 -4.32
N GLN A 112 11.47 -23.35 -3.23
CA GLN A 112 10.95 -24.23 -2.19
C GLN A 112 9.75 -23.61 -1.47
N SER A 113 9.77 -22.31 -1.19
CA SER A 113 8.62 -21.59 -0.64
C SER A 113 7.46 -21.55 -1.65
N LEU A 114 7.73 -21.22 -2.92
CA LEU A 114 6.71 -21.22 -3.99
C LEU A 114 6.07 -22.58 -4.22
N ALA A 115 6.83 -23.67 -4.15
CA ALA A 115 6.33 -25.03 -4.35
C ALA A 115 5.30 -25.46 -3.29
N ARG A 116 5.28 -24.83 -2.11
CA ARG A 116 4.28 -25.09 -1.05
C ARG A 116 2.93 -24.42 -1.34
N ILE A 117 2.89 -23.45 -2.24
CA ILE A 117 1.69 -22.66 -2.54
C ILE A 117 0.83 -23.44 -3.54
N ALA A 118 -0.29 -24.01 -3.11
CA ALA A 118 -1.14 -24.84 -4.00
C ALA A 118 -1.79 -24.03 -5.14
N ASP A 119 -2.12 -22.78 -4.88
CA ASP A 119 -2.75 -21.85 -5.82
C ASP A 119 -1.74 -21.40 -6.90
N LYS A 120 -2.00 -21.78 -8.16
CA LYS A 120 -1.09 -21.53 -9.27
C LYS A 120 -0.95 -20.04 -9.62
N ASP A 121 -2.06 -19.30 -9.60
CA ASP A 121 -2.06 -17.90 -9.97
C ASP A 121 -1.35 -17.07 -8.90
N LEU A 122 -1.65 -17.35 -7.62
CA LEU A 122 -0.92 -16.73 -6.51
C LEU A 122 0.58 -17.05 -6.54
N ARG A 123 0.94 -18.30 -6.88
CA ARG A 123 2.34 -18.72 -6.98
C ARG A 123 3.06 -17.94 -8.09
N LEU A 124 2.42 -17.76 -9.24
CA LEU A 124 2.97 -16.99 -10.36
C LEU A 124 3.14 -15.50 -9.99
N ASP A 125 2.12 -14.90 -9.38
CA ASP A 125 2.16 -13.52 -8.89
C ASP A 125 3.33 -13.31 -7.92
N LEU A 126 3.45 -14.17 -6.90
CA LEU A 126 4.51 -14.06 -5.88
C LEU A 126 5.89 -14.31 -6.47
N MET A 127 6.01 -15.22 -7.43
CA MET A 127 7.27 -15.46 -8.13
C MET A 127 7.74 -14.20 -8.86
N ASN A 128 6.85 -13.55 -9.61
CA ASN A 128 7.19 -12.36 -10.37
C ASN A 128 7.54 -11.19 -9.44
N VAL A 129 6.68 -10.91 -8.46
CA VAL A 129 6.90 -9.84 -7.50
C VAL A 129 8.19 -10.05 -6.70
N ALA A 130 8.47 -11.28 -6.27
CA ALA A 130 9.69 -11.58 -5.53
C ALA A 130 10.95 -11.37 -6.36
N ALA A 131 10.92 -11.75 -7.64
CA ALA A 131 12.04 -11.57 -8.55
C ALA A 131 12.29 -10.09 -8.86
N ASP A 132 11.22 -9.35 -9.18
CA ASP A 132 11.30 -7.93 -9.55
C ASP A 132 11.77 -7.05 -8.36
N ASN A 133 11.34 -7.40 -7.15
CA ASN A 133 11.62 -6.62 -5.93
C ASN A 133 12.68 -7.23 -5.02
N ARG A 134 13.39 -8.27 -5.48
CA ARG A 134 14.45 -8.98 -4.73
C ARG A 134 14.02 -9.40 -3.32
N TRP A 135 12.80 -9.93 -3.22
CA TRP A 135 12.29 -10.41 -1.94
C TRP A 135 13.09 -11.60 -1.43
N SER A 136 13.05 -11.82 -0.11
CA SER A 136 13.50 -13.07 0.48
C SER A 136 12.46 -14.18 0.33
N ALA A 137 12.90 -15.44 0.36
CA ALA A 137 12.02 -16.61 0.38
C ALA A 137 11.03 -16.59 1.57
N SER A 138 11.45 -16.05 2.72
CA SER A 138 10.58 -15.89 3.89
C SER A 138 9.43 -14.90 3.67
N ARG A 139 9.61 -13.89 2.82
CA ARG A 139 8.54 -12.94 2.43
C ARG A 139 7.50 -13.63 1.54
N ILE A 140 7.92 -14.54 0.66
CA ILE A 140 7.01 -15.41 -0.11
C ILE A 140 6.17 -16.29 0.82
N ASP A 141 6.81 -17.00 1.76
CA ASP A 141 6.10 -17.86 2.72
C ASP A 141 5.07 -17.06 3.55
N ARG A 142 5.36 -15.80 3.86
CA ARG A 142 4.44 -14.90 4.55
C ARG A 142 3.21 -14.60 3.70
N HIS A 143 3.39 -14.13 2.46
CA HIS A 143 2.26 -13.82 1.58
C HIS A 143 1.50 -15.05 1.07
N ALA A 144 2.10 -16.24 1.18
CA ALA A 144 1.38 -17.49 0.98
C ALA A 144 0.33 -17.76 2.07
N ARG A 145 0.65 -17.37 3.32
CA ARG A 145 -0.19 -17.56 4.52
C ARG A 145 -1.16 -16.41 4.73
N TYR A 146 -0.69 -15.19 4.54
CA TYR A 146 -1.41 -13.96 4.81
C TYR A 146 -1.51 -13.18 3.51
N ARG A 147 -2.68 -13.22 2.90
CA ARG A 147 -2.93 -12.70 1.55
C ARG A 147 -3.61 -11.34 1.59
N SER A 148 -4.29 -11.02 2.68
CA SER A 148 -5.12 -9.83 2.86
C SER A 148 -4.81 -9.13 4.17
N PRO A 149 -5.00 -7.80 4.27
CA PRO A 149 -4.85 -7.09 5.54
C PRO A 149 -5.85 -7.54 6.63
N GLN A 150 -6.86 -8.36 6.28
CA GLN A 150 -7.75 -9.01 7.23
C GLN A 150 -7.07 -10.13 8.01
N ASP A 151 -6.07 -10.78 7.40
CA ASP A 151 -5.39 -11.91 8.01
C ASP A 151 -4.61 -11.47 9.26
N VAL A 152 -4.65 -12.29 10.30
CA VAL A 152 -4.03 -11.98 11.59
C VAL A 152 -2.54 -12.33 11.54
N LEU A 153 -1.69 -11.33 11.80
CA LEU A 153 -0.24 -11.51 11.87
C LEU A 153 0.28 -11.51 13.31
N ASP A 154 1.22 -12.41 13.60
CA ASP A 154 1.94 -12.42 14.87
C ASP A 154 2.77 -11.15 15.04
N ALA A 155 2.95 -10.68 16.28
CA ALA A 155 3.70 -9.46 16.58
C ALA A 155 5.13 -9.45 16.02
N TRP A 156 5.78 -10.62 15.93
CA TRP A 156 7.11 -10.76 15.34
C TRP A 156 7.07 -10.60 13.82
N GLU A 157 6.10 -11.21 13.15
CA GLU A 157 5.93 -11.11 11.69
C GLU A 157 5.60 -9.68 11.27
N ARG A 158 4.80 -8.98 12.08
CA ARG A 158 4.47 -7.57 11.90
C ARG A 158 5.71 -6.66 11.85
N ARG A 159 6.71 -6.90 12.72
CA ARG A 159 7.95 -6.09 12.73
C ARG A 159 8.83 -6.31 11.51
N ALA A 160 8.63 -7.41 10.78
CA ALA A 160 9.41 -7.79 9.61
C ALA A 160 8.74 -7.40 8.28
N LEU A 161 7.67 -6.60 8.32
CA LEU A 161 7.04 -6.01 7.14
C LEU A 161 7.71 -4.69 6.78
N GLU A 162 7.89 -4.44 5.49
CA GLU A 162 8.44 -3.18 5.00
C GLU A 162 7.28 -2.25 4.62
N SER A 163 7.11 -1.18 5.39
CA SER A 163 6.12 -0.14 5.04
C SER A 163 6.64 0.69 3.87
N ASN A 164 5.89 0.69 2.76
CA ASN A 164 6.14 1.62 1.68
C ASN A 164 5.64 3.02 2.10
N GLN A 165 6.56 3.98 2.17
CA GLN A 165 6.25 5.34 2.63
C GLN A 165 5.35 6.11 1.66
N GLU A 166 5.44 5.83 0.36
CA GLU A 166 4.59 6.46 -0.65
C GLU A 166 3.16 5.96 -0.53
N VAL A 167 2.96 4.63 -0.45
CA VAL A 167 1.64 4.04 -0.20
C VAL A 167 1.04 4.58 1.09
N ARG A 168 1.84 4.74 2.15
CA ARG A 168 1.38 5.33 3.42
C ARG A 168 0.94 6.79 3.27
N ARG A 169 1.67 7.60 2.49
CA ARG A 169 1.27 8.98 2.18
C ARG A 169 -0.03 9.00 1.36
N PHE A 170 -0.16 8.09 0.40
CA PHE A 170 -1.35 7.94 -0.42
C PHE A 170 -2.57 7.57 0.42
N ALA A 171 -2.44 6.57 1.30
CA ALA A 171 -3.45 6.18 2.27
C ALA A 171 -3.91 7.39 3.12
N ARG A 172 -2.97 8.14 3.70
CA ARG A 172 -3.25 9.34 4.50
C ARG A 172 -3.97 10.41 3.68
N ALA A 173 -3.47 10.75 2.50
CA ALA A 173 -4.04 11.78 1.66
C ALA A 173 -5.50 11.47 1.27
N TYR A 174 -5.80 10.22 0.93
CA TYR A 174 -7.18 9.83 0.59
C TYR A 174 -8.09 9.75 1.81
N THR A 175 -7.60 9.33 2.98
CA THR A 175 -8.41 9.39 4.21
C THR A 175 -8.65 10.83 4.66
N ASP A 176 -7.69 11.74 4.43
CA ASP A 176 -7.86 13.17 4.72
C ASP A 176 -8.91 13.81 3.81
N ALA A 177 -8.89 13.45 2.52
CA ALA A 177 -9.82 13.99 1.54
C ALA A 177 -11.22 13.36 1.62
N CYS A 178 -11.31 12.05 1.80
CA CYS A 178 -12.58 11.31 1.64
C CYS A 178 -13.16 10.79 2.96
N GLY A 179 -12.38 10.81 4.04
CA GLY A 179 -12.74 10.22 5.34
C GLY A 179 -12.68 8.70 5.35
N ILE A 180 -13.19 8.05 4.30
CA ILE A 180 -13.22 6.59 4.13
C ILE A 180 -12.73 6.27 2.71
N ILE A 181 -11.99 5.18 2.55
CA ILE A 181 -11.64 4.63 1.23
C ILE A 181 -11.53 3.12 1.31
N SER A 182 -12.09 2.39 0.35
CA SER A 182 -11.90 0.94 0.30
C SER A 182 -10.47 0.60 -0.12
N LEU A 183 -9.97 -0.55 0.32
CA LEU A 183 -8.62 -0.99 -0.07
C LEU A 183 -8.50 -1.18 -1.59
N ASP A 184 -9.53 -1.72 -2.23
CA ASP A 184 -9.54 -1.95 -3.67
C ASP A 184 -9.46 -0.63 -4.44
N GLU A 185 -10.26 0.37 -4.06
CA GLU A 185 -10.21 1.70 -4.68
C GLU A 185 -8.86 2.40 -4.43
N LEU A 186 -8.29 2.26 -3.23
CA LEU A 186 -6.97 2.81 -2.92
C LEU A 186 -5.90 2.20 -3.85
N ILE A 187 -5.93 0.89 -4.08
CA ILE A 187 -5.00 0.19 -4.98
C ILE A 187 -5.18 0.70 -6.42
N GLU A 188 -6.42 0.83 -6.89
CA GLU A 188 -6.71 1.35 -8.23
C GLU A 188 -6.22 2.79 -8.41
N LEU A 189 -6.52 3.66 -7.45
CA LEU A 189 -6.12 5.07 -7.46
C LEU A 189 -4.60 5.21 -7.39
N TYR A 190 -3.94 4.43 -6.53
CA TYR A 190 -2.48 4.39 -6.42
C TYR A 190 -1.85 3.99 -7.76
N ASN A 191 -2.28 2.87 -8.34
CA ASN A 191 -1.73 2.38 -9.60
C ASN A 191 -2.02 3.30 -10.80
N SER A 192 -3.09 4.10 -10.73
CA SER A 192 -3.42 5.06 -11.79
C SER A 192 -2.60 6.36 -11.76
N CYS A 193 -2.01 6.69 -10.60
CA CYS A 193 -1.40 7.99 -10.36
C CYS A 193 0.08 7.92 -9.96
N ALA A 194 0.53 6.82 -9.35
CA ALA A 194 1.90 6.66 -8.89
C ALA A 194 2.85 6.53 -10.09
N PRO A 195 4.01 7.22 -10.07
CA PRO A 195 5.00 7.10 -11.14
C PRO A 195 5.59 5.69 -11.23
N ASN A 196 5.68 4.99 -10.10
CA ASN A 196 6.15 3.61 -10.00
C ASN A 196 5.15 2.79 -9.17
N PRO A 197 4.11 2.23 -9.79
CA PRO A 197 3.16 1.37 -9.11
C PRO A 197 3.86 0.18 -8.45
N VAL A 198 3.37 -0.23 -7.28
CA VAL A 198 3.92 -1.35 -6.51
C VAL A 198 2.93 -2.51 -6.50
N SER A 199 3.41 -3.69 -6.12
CA SER A 199 2.55 -4.86 -6.05
C SER A 199 1.45 -4.69 -4.98
N ARG A 200 0.30 -5.35 -5.19
CA ARG A 200 -0.77 -5.42 -4.17
C ARG A 200 -0.26 -5.92 -2.81
N PHE A 201 0.77 -6.77 -2.82
CA PHE A 201 1.35 -7.32 -1.61
C PHE A 201 2.09 -6.26 -0.80
N GLU A 202 2.86 -5.36 -1.44
CA GLU A 202 3.51 -4.24 -0.76
C GLU A 202 2.49 -3.24 -0.20
N ILE A 203 1.37 -3.04 -0.91
CA ILE A 203 0.25 -2.26 -0.38
C ILE A 203 -0.29 -2.95 0.88
N ASN A 204 -0.55 -4.25 0.83
CA ASN A 204 -1.02 -5.02 1.98
C ASN A 204 -0.06 -4.96 3.18
N GLU A 205 1.25 -5.04 2.95
CA GLU A 205 2.25 -4.87 4.02
C GLU A 205 2.17 -3.49 4.68
N THR A 206 1.98 -2.45 3.87
CA THR A 206 1.79 -1.10 4.36
C THR A 206 0.49 -0.99 5.16
N ILE A 207 -0.61 -1.59 4.71
CA ILE A 207 -1.88 -1.58 5.44
C ILE A 207 -1.79 -2.37 6.75
N TRP A 208 -1.10 -3.51 6.80
CA TRP A 208 -0.85 -4.22 8.05
C TRP A 208 -0.07 -3.35 9.04
N GLN A 209 0.94 -2.60 8.58
CA GLN A 209 1.68 -1.68 9.44
C GLN A 209 0.79 -0.54 9.95
N ILE A 210 -0.02 0.07 9.08
CA ILE A 210 -1.02 1.07 9.46
C ILE A 210 -1.96 0.53 10.53
N ARG A 211 -2.48 -0.70 10.36
CA ARG A 211 -3.36 -1.36 11.35
C ARG A 211 -2.68 -1.54 12.71
N ASN A 212 -1.37 -1.80 12.75
CA ASN A 212 -0.62 -1.98 14.00
C ASN A 212 -0.31 -0.67 14.71
N GLU A 213 -0.09 0.37 13.92
CA GLU A 213 0.08 1.74 14.38
C GLU A 213 -1.27 2.46 14.50
N SER A 214 -2.40 1.73 14.40
CA SER A 214 -3.73 2.30 14.51
C SER A 214 -3.83 2.97 15.86
N GLY A 215 -4.06 4.28 15.81
CA GLY A 215 -4.06 5.11 17.00
C GLY A 215 -2.75 5.83 17.36
N GLN A 216 -1.69 5.68 16.58
CA GLN A 216 -0.60 6.66 16.59
C GLN A 216 -1.03 7.93 15.83
N ILE A 217 -0.40 9.06 16.16
CA ILE A 217 -0.77 10.41 15.72
C ILE A 217 -0.91 10.46 14.19
N ASP A 218 -2.11 10.83 13.71
CA ASP A 218 -2.46 11.06 12.30
C ASP A 218 -2.36 9.87 11.32
N ASN A 219 -2.19 8.64 11.82
CA ASN A 219 -2.31 7.45 10.97
C ASN A 219 -3.78 7.11 10.70
N PRO A 220 -4.11 6.64 9.47
CA PRO A 220 -5.42 6.05 9.21
C PRO A 220 -5.67 4.82 10.08
N CYS A 221 -6.93 4.52 10.32
CA CYS A 221 -7.38 3.30 10.98
C CYS A 221 -7.92 2.32 9.93
N VAL A 222 -7.99 1.04 10.28
CA VAL A 222 -8.51 -0.02 9.40
C VAL A 222 -9.78 -0.59 10.00
N ILE A 223 -10.88 -0.59 9.25
CA ILE A 223 -12.13 -1.25 9.63
C ILE A 223 -12.53 -2.29 8.59
N SER A 224 -13.32 -3.28 9.04
CA SER A 224 -13.97 -4.24 8.16
C SER A 224 -15.48 -3.98 8.17
N ARG A 225 -16.08 -3.86 6.98
CA ARG A 225 -17.53 -3.71 6.80
C ARG A 225 -17.96 -4.53 5.59
N ASP A 226 -19.00 -5.35 5.77
CA ASP A 226 -19.56 -6.21 4.72
C ASP A 226 -18.51 -7.10 4.02
N GLY A 227 -17.51 -7.57 4.78
CA GLY A 227 -16.41 -8.39 4.27
C GLY A 227 -15.32 -7.62 3.51
N LYS A 228 -15.47 -6.31 3.32
CA LYS A 228 -14.49 -5.44 2.69
C LYS A 228 -13.69 -4.64 3.72
N LEU A 229 -12.44 -4.35 3.38
CA LEU A 229 -11.59 -3.48 4.19
C LEU A 229 -11.67 -2.04 3.73
N TYR A 230 -11.70 -1.15 4.71
CA TYR A 230 -11.64 0.29 4.51
C TYR A 230 -10.55 0.88 5.38
N LEU A 231 -9.84 1.84 4.80
CA LEU A 231 -9.10 2.82 5.58
C LEU A 231 -10.06 3.94 5.96
N ILE A 232 -9.99 4.36 7.22
CA ILE A 232 -10.76 5.49 7.72
C ILE A 232 -9.84 6.51 8.36
N ALA A 233 -10.25 7.77 8.29
CA ALA A 233 -9.65 8.85 9.05
C ALA A 233 -9.77 8.54 10.56
N PRO A 234 -8.75 8.84 11.37
CA PRO A 234 -8.74 8.52 12.80
C PRO A 234 -9.88 9.19 13.57
N GLU A 235 -10.48 10.25 13.04
CA GLU A 235 -11.64 10.93 13.63
C GLU A 235 -12.90 10.06 13.64
N LEU A 236 -13.00 9.12 12.69
CA LEU A 236 -14.10 8.16 12.53
C LEU A 236 -13.91 6.89 13.37
N ASP A 237 -12.72 6.70 13.95
CA ASP A 237 -12.46 5.60 14.87
C ASP A 237 -13.11 5.87 16.23
N ASP A 238 -13.91 4.92 16.70
CA ASP A 238 -14.65 4.99 17.95
C ASP A 238 -13.77 4.64 19.17
N ALA A 239 -12.55 4.13 18.93
CA ALA A 239 -11.56 3.96 19.98
C ALA A 239 -11.34 5.26 20.76
N VAL A 240 -11.53 5.19 22.07
CA VAL A 240 -11.43 6.32 23.00
C VAL A 240 -9.98 6.78 23.07
N ASP A 241 -9.75 8.08 22.87
CA ASP A 241 -8.43 8.67 23.10
C ASP A 241 -8.16 8.71 24.60
N GLU A 242 -7.16 7.95 25.07
CA GLU A 242 -6.83 7.85 26.50
C GLU A 242 -6.29 9.16 27.10
N ALA A 243 -5.83 10.12 26.28
CA ALA A 243 -5.26 11.39 26.76
C ALA A 243 -5.50 12.58 25.79
N PRO A 244 -6.59 13.36 25.96
CA PRO A 244 -6.73 14.65 25.29
C PRO A 244 -5.77 15.70 25.89
N TYR A 245 -5.20 16.56 25.06
CA TYR A 245 -4.52 17.78 25.51
C TYR A 245 -5.59 18.83 25.80
N TYR A 246 -5.44 19.54 26.92
CA TYR A 246 -6.33 20.62 27.33
C TYR A 246 -5.57 21.93 27.22
N TYR A 247 -6.10 22.89 26.46
CA TYR A 247 -5.65 24.28 26.50
C TYR A 247 -6.87 25.17 26.78
N ASP A 248 -6.89 25.77 27.98
CA ASP A 248 -7.99 26.54 28.54
C ASP A 248 -9.35 25.81 28.50
N ASP A 249 -10.19 26.13 27.51
CA ASP A 249 -11.55 25.61 27.29
C ASP A 249 -11.68 24.76 26.00
N TYR A 250 -10.56 24.49 25.31
CA TYR A 250 -10.52 23.66 24.10
C TYR A 250 -9.86 22.30 24.43
N GLY A 251 -10.59 21.22 24.19
CA GLY A 251 -10.02 19.88 24.14
C GLY A 251 -9.59 19.56 22.72
N TYR A 252 -8.30 19.35 22.50
CA TYR A 252 -7.82 18.74 21.27
C TYR A 252 -6.88 17.58 21.63
N SER A 253 -7.00 16.47 20.92
CA SER A 253 -6.01 15.40 21.00
C SER A 253 -5.14 15.43 19.76
N TYR A 254 -4.02 14.70 19.79
CA TYR A 254 -3.26 14.45 18.58
C TYR A 254 -4.06 13.74 17.48
N ARG A 255 -5.24 13.18 17.77
CA ARG A 255 -6.10 12.54 16.78
C ARG A 255 -7.26 13.44 16.36
N LYS A 256 -7.88 14.20 17.28
CA LYS A 256 -9.21 14.83 17.07
C LYS A 256 -9.23 16.28 17.55
N TYR A 257 -9.95 17.13 16.84
CA TYR A 257 -10.32 18.48 17.29
C TYR A 257 -11.83 18.56 17.51
N GLU A 258 -12.22 19.06 18.69
CA GLU A 258 -13.61 19.28 19.06
C GLU A 258 -13.80 20.74 19.46
N ARG A 259 -14.85 21.38 18.93
CA ARG A 259 -15.14 22.78 19.23
C ARG A 259 -15.60 22.93 20.67
N ARG A 260 -15.30 24.08 21.27
CA ARG A 260 -15.73 24.44 22.63
C ARG A 260 -17.23 24.25 22.85
N SER A 261 -18.06 24.65 21.88
CA SER A 261 -19.52 24.52 21.95
C SER A 261 -20.03 23.07 21.97
N GLU A 262 -19.21 22.13 21.53
CA GLU A 262 -19.56 20.70 21.44
C GLU A 262 -18.89 19.85 22.54
N TYR A 263 -18.06 20.47 23.37
CA TYR A 263 -17.20 19.84 24.36
C TYR A 263 -17.84 19.80 25.77
N THR A 264 -19.02 19.19 25.90
CA THR A 264 -19.61 18.89 27.23
C THR A 264 -19.51 17.40 27.55
N GLY A 265 -19.50 17.04 28.84
CA GLY A 265 -19.48 15.62 29.25
C GLY A 265 -20.62 14.79 28.67
N GLU A 266 -21.80 15.40 28.52
CA GLU A 266 -22.98 14.79 27.88
C GLU A 266 -22.77 14.56 26.37
N MET A 267 -22.10 15.48 25.68
CA MET A 267 -21.78 15.35 24.26
C MET A 267 -20.73 14.28 23.99
N ARG A 268 -19.83 14.04 24.95
CA ARG A 268 -18.86 12.94 24.90
C ARG A 268 -19.57 11.57 24.94
N ALA A 269 -20.63 11.43 25.73
CA ALA A 269 -21.45 10.20 25.79
C ALA A 269 -22.30 9.97 24.53
N LEU A 270 -22.63 11.02 23.78
CA LEU A 270 -23.39 10.94 22.52
C LEU A 270 -22.48 10.80 21.27
N ARG A 271 -21.16 10.78 21.46
CA ARG A 271 -20.16 10.82 20.39
C ARG A 271 -20.22 9.58 19.50
N GLU A 272 -20.28 8.38 20.07
CA GLU A 272 -20.39 7.12 19.31
C GLU A 272 -21.58 7.16 18.34
N ARG A 273 -22.73 7.62 18.82
CA ARG A 273 -23.93 7.78 18.01
C ARG A 273 -23.71 8.78 16.87
N ARG A 274 -23.06 9.93 17.14
CA ARG A 274 -22.76 10.95 16.13
C ARG A 274 -21.81 10.42 15.06
N VAL A 275 -20.72 9.76 15.47
CA VAL A 275 -19.74 9.16 14.57
C VAL A 275 -20.42 8.08 13.72
N GLY A 276 -21.22 7.20 14.32
CA GLY A 276 -21.98 6.18 13.59
C GLY A 276 -22.93 6.77 12.54
N ILE A 277 -23.64 7.87 12.85
CA ILE A 277 -24.48 8.59 11.88
C ILE A 277 -23.63 9.16 10.75
N ARG A 278 -22.47 9.76 11.05
CA ARG A 278 -21.60 10.35 10.04
C ARG A 278 -20.95 9.29 9.15
N VAL A 279 -20.46 8.18 9.72
CA VAL A 279 -19.97 7.03 8.95
C VAL A 279 -21.03 6.55 7.97
N ALA A 280 -22.28 6.38 8.42
CA ALA A 280 -23.38 5.97 7.54
C ALA A 280 -23.65 6.99 6.41
N ALA A 281 -23.60 8.29 6.70
CA ALA A 281 -23.76 9.35 5.70
C ALA A 281 -22.62 9.37 4.67
N ILE A 282 -21.38 9.17 5.12
CA ILE A 282 -20.20 9.11 4.25
C ILE A 282 -20.33 7.94 3.27
N PHE A 283 -20.60 6.73 3.78
CA PHE A 283 -20.82 5.56 2.92
C PHE A 283 -21.95 5.78 1.90
N ALA A 284 -23.09 6.35 2.33
CA ALA A 284 -24.19 6.65 1.42
C ALA A 284 -23.83 7.69 0.36
N GLY A 285 -22.95 8.65 0.69
CA GLY A 285 -22.39 9.60 -0.26
C GLY A 285 -21.45 8.94 -1.26
N HIS A 286 -20.63 8.00 -0.78
CA HIS A 286 -19.63 7.29 -1.59
C HIS A 286 -20.28 6.39 -2.64
N GLU A 287 -21.47 5.84 -2.35
CA GLU A 287 -22.26 5.10 -3.34
C GLU A 287 -22.81 5.99 -4.48
N ARG A 288 -22.97 7.31 -4.24
CA ARG A 288 -23.66 8.23 -5.18
C ARG A 288 -22.71 8.99 -6.08
N LEU A 289 -21.53 9.32 -5.57
CA LEU A 289 -20.55 10.17 -6.25
C LEU A 289 -19.24 9.38 -6.41
N PRO A 290 -18.51 9.49 -7.53
CA PRO A 290 -17.21 8.82 -7.63
C PRO A 290 -16.17 9.52 -6.74
N ILE A 291 -15.21 8.76 -6.20
CA ILE A 291 -14.10 9.32 -5.39
C ILE A 291 -13.33 10.39 -6.20
N LYS A 292 -13.03 11.52 -5.55
CA LYS A 292 -12.18 12.57 -6.14
C LYS A 292 -10.77 12.02 -6.35
N ARG A 293 -10.27 12.14 -7.58
CA ARG A 293 -8.88 11.79 -7.90
C ARG A 293 -7.97 12.92 -7.46
N LEU A 294 -7.06 12.59 -6.55
CA LEU A 294 -5.96 13.48 -6.17
C LEU A 294 -4.82 13.32 -7.18
N SER A 295 -4.20 14.43 -7.57
CA SER A 295 -2.94 14.42 -8.29
C SER A 295 -1.79 13.92 -7.41
N TYR A 296 -0.73 13.43 -8.04
CA TYR A 296 0.45 12.95 -7.32
C TYR A 296 1.06 14.04 -6.42
N ASP A 297 1.09 15.29 -6.90
CA ASP A 297 1.58 16.44 -6.12
C ASP A 297 0.70 16.72 -4.89
N GLU A 298 -0.62 16.61 -5.00
CA GLU A 298 -1.54 16.75 -3.86
C GLU A 298 -1.31 15.65 -2.81
N VAL A 299 -0.96 14.44 -3.24
CA VAL A 299 -0.62 13.34 -2.32
C VAL A 299 0.71 13.58 -1.62
N ILE A 300 1.76 13.97 -2.36
CA ILE A 300 3.11 14.11 -1.81
C ILE A 300 3.23 15.34 -0.91
N CYS A 301 2.63 16.47 -1.32
CA CYS A 301 2.68 17.72 -0.57
C CYS A 301 1.65 17.76 0.57
N GLY A 302 0.62 16.91 0.51
CA GLY A 302 -0.55 16.97 1.36
C GLY A 302 -1.53 18.06 0.92
N HIS A 303 -2.83 17.77 0.98
CA HIS A 303 -3.92 18.64 0.48
C HIS A 303 -3.89 20.09 1.04
N ILE A 304 -3.25 20.30 2.20
CA ILE A 304 -3.27 21.56 2.94
C ILE A 304 -2.15 22.51 2.47
N LYS A 305 -0.97 21.97 2.17
CA LYS A 305 0.22 22.78 1.84
C LYS A 305 0.15 23.40 0.44
N CYS A 306 -0.75 22.94 -0.42
CA CYS A 306 -0.90 23.45 -1.79
C CYS A 306 -1.97 24.54 -1.93
N SER A 307 -2.71 24.88 -0.87
CA SER A 307 -3.79 25.86 -0.97
C SER A 307 -3.28 27.29 -0.80
N ARG A 308 -3.40 28.10 -1.87
CA ARG A 308 -3.08 29.55 -1.83
C ARG A 308 -3.81 30.29 -0.72
N SER A 309 -5.04 29.88 -0.39
CA SER A 309 -5.84 30.50 0.67
C SER A 309 -5.30 30.17 2.06
N VAL A 310 -4.83 28.94 2.28
CA VAL A 310 -4.18 28.52 3.53
C VAL A 310 -2.86 29.26 3.71
N GLU A 311 -2.04 29.34 2.66
CA GLU A 311 -0.78 30.08 2.70
C GLU A 311 -0.99 31.57 2.98
N ARG A 312 -2.02 32.19 2.39
CA ARG A 312 -2.41 33.57 2.69
C ARG A 312 -2.81 33.75 4.16
N LEU A 313 -3.54 32.79 4.73
CA LEU A 313 -3.89 32.82 6.16
C LEU A 313 -2.64 32.65 7.04
N LYS A 314 -1.75 31.72 6.68
CA LYS A 314 -0.48 31.48 7.38
C LYS A 314 0.36 32.75 7.43
N GLN A 315 0.54 33.41 6.30
CA GLN A 315 1.23 34.69 6.21
C GLN A 315 0.53 35.77 7.04
N TYR A 316 -0.80 35.86 7.02
CA TYR A 316 -1.52 36.85 7.82
C TYR A 316 -1.32 36.65 9.34
N VAL A 317 -1.39 35.40 9.80
CA VAL A 317 -1.25 35.05 11.23
C VAL A 317 0.21 35.19 11.68
N LEU A 318 1.17 34.73 10.87
CA LEU A 318 2.58 34.66 11.28
C LEU A 318 3.42 35.90 10.91
N ARG A 319 2.88 36.85 10.13
CA ARG A 319 3.62 38.06 9.73
C ARG A 319 4.00 38.89 10.95
N ASP A 320 5.28 38.85 11.27
CA ASP A 320 5.88 39.65 12.31
C ASP A 320 7.39 39.81 12.03
N PRO A 321 7.89 41.04 11.83
CA PRO A 321 9.29 41.27 11.56
C PRO A 321 10.21 41.02 12.77
N GLU A 322 9.66 40.86 13.98
CA GLU A 322 10.45 40.73 15.23
C GLU A 322 10.56 39.28 15.74
N ILE A 323 9.87 38.32 15.10
CA ILE A 323 9.97 36.90 15.46
C ILE A 323 11.31 36.31 15.02
N LYS A 324 12.01 35.61 15.91
CA LYS A 324 13.23 34.86 15.59
C LYS A 324 12.91 33.69 14.66
N ALA A 325 13.83 33.35 13.76
CA ALA A 325 13.64 32.27 12.78
C ALA A 325 13.26 30.90 13.41
N SER A 326 13.83 30.55 14.57
CA SER A 326 13.49 29.31 15.29
C SER A 326 12.04 29.30 15.80
N ASP A 327 11.58 30.43 16.30
CA ASP A 327 10.24 30.59 16.87
C ASP A 327 9.20 30.68 15.75
N LEU A 328 9.59 31.23 14.59
CA LEU A 328 8.77 31.22 13.37
C LEU A 328 8.54 29.78 12.90
N HIS A 329 9.58 28.96 12.76
CA HIS A 329 9.44 27.57 12.33
C HIS A 329 8.54 26.75 13.26
N ALA A 330 8.71 26.88 14.58
CA ALA A 330 7.83 26.19 15.54
C ALA A 330 6.35 26.61 15.38
N ARG A 331 6.09 27.90 15.13
CA ARG A 331 4.74 28.42 14.89
C ARG A 331 4.18 27.99 13.53
N GLU A 332 5.02 27.83 12.52
CA GLU A 332 4.63 27.29 11.22
C GLU A 332 4.18 25.82 11.33
N ASP A 333 4.89 25.02 12.11
CA ASP A 333 4.55 23.62 12.37
C ASP A 333 3.21 23.50 13.14
N GLU A 334 3.02 24.31 14.20
CA GLU A 334 1.76 24.39 14.93
C GLU A 334 0.60 24.86 14.04
N PHE A 335 0.83 25.87 13.18
CA PHE A 335 -0.18 26.32 12.23
C PHE A 335 -0.61 25.21 11.28
N ASP A 336 0.34 24.50 10.67
CA ASP A 336 0.06 23.42 9.73
C ASP A 336 -0.68 22.26 10.43
N PHE A 337 -0.28 21.94 11.66
CA PHE A 337 -0.95 20.94 12.51
C PHE A 337 -2.41 21.32 12.80
N ILE A 338 -2.66 22.54 13.29
CA ILE A 338 -4.02 23.01 13.63
C ILE A 338 -4.89 23.11 12.38
N MET A 339 -4.37 23.63 11.26
CA MET A 339 -5.12 23.68 10.00
C MET A 339 -5.55 22.29 9.54
N THR A 340 -4.71 21.27 9.73
CA THR A 340 -5.07 19.87 9.45
C THR A 340 -6.25 19.42 10.29
N LYS A 341 -6.24 19.71 11.58
CA LYS A 341 -7.35 19.35 12.48
C LYS A 341 -8.65 20.07 12.14
N LEU A 342 -8.58 21.37 11.84
CA LEU A 342 -9.74 22.15 11.46
C LEU A 342 -10.38 21.61 10.17
N LEU A 343 -9.58 21.32 9.15
CA LEU A 343 -10.07 20.81 7.87
C LEU A 343 -10.67 19.41 7.98
N ARG A 344 -10.05 18.51 8.76
CA ARG A 344 -10.65 17.20 9.05
C ARG A 344 -11.93 17.32 9.88
N SER A 345 -12.04 18.30 10.77
CA SER A 345 -13.28 18.57 11.49
C SER A 345 -14.40 19.04 10.55
N VAL A 346 -14.08 19.81 9.51
CA VAL A 346 -15.03 20.17 8.44
C VAL A 346 -15.40 18.92 7.62
N GLY A 347 -14.45 18.07 7.25
CA GLY A 347 -14.75 16.80 6.57
C GLY A 347 -15.67 15.89 7.42
N LEU A 348 -15.40 15.79 8.73
CA LEU A 348 -16.20 15.00 9.64
C LEU A 348 -17.60 15.57 9.86
N ASN A 349 -17.75 16.88 10.02
CA ASN A 349 -19.01 17.49 10.49
C ASN A 349 -19.79 18.22 9.39
N GLY A 350 -19.23 18.35 8.19
CA GLY A 350 -19.73 19.22 7.14
C GLY A 350 -19.40 20.69 7.39
N MET A 351 -20.04 21.58 6.61
CA MET A 351 -19.75 23.01 6.68
C MET A 351 -20.10 23.61 8.04
N PRO A 352 -19.17 24.35 8.68
CA PRO A 352 -19.43 25.00 9.94
C PRO A 352 -20.34 26.22 9.82
N THR A 353 -21.07 26.50 10.89
CA THR A 353 -21.83 27.74 11.06
C THR A 353 -20.89 28.94 11.29
N ALA A 354 -21.37 30.17 11.08
CA ALA A 354 -20.57 31.37 11.31
C ALA A 354 -20.02 31.48 12.75
N GLN A 355 -20.79 31.01 13.74
CA GLN A 355 -20.33 30.93 15.12
C GLN A 355 -19.17 29.95 15.27
N GLN A 356 -19.31 28.73 14.73
CA GLN A 356 -18.26 27.71 14.75
C GLN A 356 -16.98 28.18 14.04
N ILE A 357 -17.08 28.90 12.91
CA ILE A 357 -15.90 29.48 12.23
C ILE A 357 -15.22 30.53 13.12
N THR A 358 -15.98 31.28 13.92
CA THR A 358 -15.42 32.24 14.88
C THR A 358 -14.70 31.54 16.03
N GLU A 359 -15.24 30.42 16.51
CA GLU A 359 -14.59 29.55 17.51
C GLU A 359 -13.29 28.95 16.94
N ASP A 360 -13.31 28.43 15.71
CA ASP A 360 -12.15 27.87 15.03
C ASP A 360 -11.05 28.95 14.80
N ALA A 361 -11.45 30.18 14.47
CA ALA A 361 -10.53 31.33 14.34
C ALA A 361 -9.88 31.72 15.67
N ALA A 362 -10.67 31.73 16.75
CA ALA A 362 -10.16 32.00 18.09
C ALA A 362 -9.17 30.92 18.53
N PHE A 363 -9.51 29.65 18.33
CA PHE A 363 -8.64 28.52 18.63
C PHE A 363 -7.29 28.62 17.90
N LEU A 364 -7.31 28.85 16.58
CA LEU A 364 -6.09 29.00 15.79
C LEU A 364 -5.18 30.12 16.32
N LEU A 365 -5.75 31.27 16.67
CA LEU A 365 -4.99 32.38 17.24
C LEU A 365 -4.44 32.07 18.63
N ILE A 366 -5.23 31.47 19.52
CA ILE A 366 -4.80 31.13 20.88
C ILE A 366 -3.60 30.20 20.85
N VAL A 367 -3.60 29.20 19.98
CA VAL A 367 -2.52 28.20 19.91
C VAL A 367 -1.28 28.75 19.21
N VAL A 368 -1.45 29.40 18.05
CA VAL A 368 -0.32 29.75 17.17
C VAL A 368 0.26 31.14 17.48
N ARG A 369 -0.57 32.09 17.89
CA ARG A 369 -0.21 33.51 18.12
C ARG A 369 -1.09 34.12 19.23
N PRO A 370 -0.97 33.68 20.50
CA PRO A 370 -1.82 34.15 21.59
C PRO A 370 -1.76 35.68 21.76
N GLU A 371 -0.63 36.31 21.46
CA GLU A 371 -0.48 37.77 21.48
C GLU A 371 -1.29 38.51 20.38
N PHE A 372 -1.79 37.80 19.36
CA PHE A 372 -2.69 38.33 18.33
C PHE A 372 -4.17 38.06 18.63
N TYR A 373 -4.50 37.46 19.77
CA TYR A 373 -5.86 37.16 20.16
C TYR A 373 -6.62 38.44 20.59
N GLU A 374 -7.16 39.15 19.60
CA GLU A 374 -8.05 40.31 19.78
C GLU A 374 -9.31 40.18 18.90
N ARG A 375 -10.43 40.81 19.30
CA ARG A 375 -11.71 40.72 18.57
C ARG A 375 -11.61 41.10 17.08
N LYS A 376 -10.86 42.16 16.74
CA LYS A 376 -10.70 42.61 15.34
C LYS A 376 -9.89 41.62 14.49
N LYS A 377 -8.84 41.03 15.06
CA LYS A 377 -7.97 40.04 14.39
C LYS A 377 -8.71 38.71 14.21
N THR A 378 -9.47 38.29 15.22
CA THR A 378 -10.31 37.09 15.17
C THR A 378 -11.35 37.16 14.05
N ALA A 379 -11.99 38.33 13.87
CA ALA A 379 -12.97 38.53 12.78
C ALA A 379 -12.34 38.40 11.38
N GLU A 380 -11.09 38.83 11.20
CA GLU A 380 -10.41 38.72 9.90
C GLU A 380 -9.94 37.28 9.62
N VAL A 381 -9.39 36.60 10.63
CA VAL A 381 -9.05 35.17 10.55
C VAL A 381 -10.30 34.33 10.23
N SER A 382 -11.44 34.64 10.87
CA SER A 382 -12.72 33.97 10.60
C SER A 382 -13.17 34.11 9.14
N LYS A 383 -13.03 35.29 8.52
CA LYS A 383 -13.33 35.47 7.09
C LYS A 383 -12.41 34.63 6.20
N LEU A 384 -11.11 34.60 6.49
CA LEU A 384 -10.14 33.81 5.72
C LEU A 384 -10.42 32.31 5.86
N LEU A 385 -10.73 31.84 7.07
CA LEU A 385 -11.14 30.45 7.30
C LEU A 385 -12.42 30.10 6.55
N SER A 386 -13.41 30.99 6.49
CA SER A 386 -14.63 30.75 5.71
C SER A 386 -14.34 30.49 4.22
N ILE A 387 -13.37 31.21 3.63
CA ILE A 387 -12.96 30.99 2.23
C ILE A 387 -12.25 29.64 2.09
N ILE A 388 -11.42 29.28 3.06
CA ILE A 388 -10.72 27.99 3.07
C ILE A 388 -11.73 26.84 3.17
N TYR A 389 -12.72 26.93 4.05
CA TYR A 389 -13.71 25.87 4.26
C TYR A 389 -14.62 25.62 3.06
N GLU A 390 -14.96 26.65 2.27
CA GLU A 390 -15.69 26.45 1.01
C GLU A 390 -14.92 25.58 -0.01
N ASN A 391 -13.59 25.55 0.10
CA ASN A 391 -12.70 24.76 -0.73
C ASN A 391 -12.15 23.51 -0.02
N ALA A 392 -12.60 23.25 1.22
CA ALA A 392 -12.20 22.07 1.97
C ALA A 392 -12.89 20.82 1.40
N PRO A 393 -12.22 19.67 1.41
CA PRO A 393 -12.81 18.43 0.95
C PRO A 393 -13.87 17.96 1.95
N LEU A 394 -15.05 17.58 1.46
CA LEU A 394 -16.15 17.07 2.27
C LEU A 394 -16.26 15.56 2.09
N TRP A 395 -16.26 14.84 3.21
CA TRP A 395 -16.18 13.38 3.20
C TRP A 395 -17.45 12.74 2.64
N GLU A 396 -18.64 13.29 2.94
CA GLU A 396 -19.91 12.84 2.37
C GLU A 396 -20.03 13.08 0.85
N PHE A 397 -19.16 13.91 0.27
CA PHE A 397 -19.13 14.20 -1.17
C PHE A 397 -17.87 13.64 -1.84
N ASN A 398 -17.27 12.62 -1.22
CA ASN A 398 -16.15 11.87 -1.78
C ASN A 398 -14.92 12.75 -2.08
N GLY A 399 -14.66 13.70 -1.18
CA GLY A 399 -13.52 14.63 -1.25
C GLY A 399 -13.74 15.88 -2.09
N ARG A 400 -14.94 16.07 -2.67
CA ARG A 400 -15.31 17.33 -3.33
C ARG A 400 -15.58 18.43 -2.31
N SER A 401 -15.23 19.64 -2.69
CA SER A 401 -15.54 20.86 -1.97
C SER A 401 -16.88 21.47 -2.40
N HIS A 402 -17.42 22.38 -1.61
CA HIS A 402 -18.61 23.15 -1.99
C HIS A 402 -18.40 23.96 -3.27
N THR A 403 -17.21 24.56 -3.45
CA THR A 403 -16.88 25.28 -4.69
C THR A 403 -16.96 24.37 -5.91
N GLU A 404 -16.41 23.16 -5.82
CA GLU A 404 -16.46 22.16 -6.91
C GLU A 404 -17.89 21.75 -7.21
N LEU A 405 -18.68 21.40 -6.18
CA LEU A 405 -20.08 20.99 -6.35
C LEU A 405 -20.95 22.10 -6.97
N LYS A 406 -20.72 23.36 -6.59
CA LYS A 406 -21.40 24.53 -7.19
C LYS A 406 -21.03 24.70 -8.66
N SER A 407 -19.77 24.45 -9.03
CA SER A 407 -19.32 24.55 -10.42
C SER A 407 -19.82 23.40 -11.29
N GLU A 408 -19.91 22.19 -10.74
CA GLU A 408 -20.44 21.00 -11.43
C GLU A 408 -21.96 21.11 -11.66
N GLY A 409 -22.70 21.68 -10.70
CA GLY A 409 -24.14 21.93 -10.83
C GLY A 409 -24.53 23.00 -11.89
N VAL A 410 -23.56 23.69 -12.47
CA VAL A 410 -23.75 24.67 -13.56
C VAL A 410 -23.53 24.03 -14.95
N VAL A 411 -23.02 22.80 -15.02
CA VAL A 411 -22.96 22.03 -16.28
C VAL A 411 -24.30 21.31 -16.46
N GLU A 412 -25.01 21.66 -17.54
CA GLU A 412 -26.37 21.24 -17.87
C GLU A 412 -26.67 19.75 -17.61
N PRO A 413 -27.94 19.40 -17.26
CA PRO A 413 -28.36 18.01 -17.19
C PRO A 413 -28.14 17.33 -18.54
N PRO A 414 -27.79 16.03 -18.58
CA PRO A 414 -27.67 15.31 -19.83
C PRO A 414 -29.03 15.41 -20.54
N MET A 415 -29.06 16.12 -21.68
CA MET A 415 -30.22 16.13 -22.54
C MET A 415 -30.62 14.69 -22.81
N SER A 416 -31.85 14.35 -22.41
CA SER A 416 -32.49 13.11 -22.77
C SER A 416 -32.52 13.00 -24.30
N ALA A 417 -31.64 12.19 -24.88
CA ALA A 417 -31.79 11.75 -26.26
C ALA A 417 -32.90 10.69 -26.29
N LEU A 418 -34.14 11.15 -26.15
CA LEU A 418 -35.33 10.40 -26.48
C LEU A 418 -35.30 10.09 -27.99
N HIS A 419 -35.42 8.81 -28.32
CA HIS A 419 -35.90 8.27 -29.59
C HIS A 419 -35.22 8.75 -30.90
N ARG A 420 -34.22 8.00 -31.36
CA ARG A 420 -34.02 7.84 -32.80
C ARG A 420 -34.75 6.57 -33.26
N LYS A 421 -35.91 6.78 -33.89
CA LYS A 421 -36.69 5.76 -34.61
C LYS A 421 -35.78 4.91 -35.48
N VAL A 422 -35.80 3.60 -35.24
CA VAL A 422 -35.40 2.59 -36.22
C VAL A 422 -36.43 2.64 -37.34
N GLN A 423 -36.08 3.24 -38.48
CA GLN A 423 -36.80 3.00 -39.73
C GLN A 423 -36.29 1.69 -40.32
N SER A 424 -37.13 0.68 -40.21
CA SER A 424 -37.12 -0.55 -40.98
C SER A 424 -37.11 -0.23 -42.48
N LYS A 425 -36.05 -0.63 -43.19
CA LYS A 425 -36.12 -0.84 -44.64
C LYS A 425 -36.62 -2.25 -44.88
N GLN A 426 -37.84 -2.32 -45.41
CA GLN A 426 -38.42 -3.54 -45.96
C GLN A 426 -37.65 -3.99 -47.21
N VAL A 427 -37.54 -5.30 -47.32
CA VAL A 427 -37.21 -6.07 -48.51
C VAL A 427 -38.42 -6.06 -49.44
N ALA A 428 -38.24 -5.61 -50.67
CA ALA A 428 -38.90 -6.07 -51.89
C ALA A 428 -38.06 -5.60 -53.08
#